data_AF-A0A414NX54-F1
#
_entry.id   AF-A0A414NX54-F1
#
_cell.length_a   1.000
_cell.length_b   1.000
_cell.length_c   1.000
_cell.angle_alpha   90.00
_cell.angle_beta   90.00
_cell.angle_gamma   90.00
#
_symmetry.space_group_name_H-M   'P 1'
#
loop_
_entity.id
_entity.type
_entity.pdbx_description
1 polymer ?
#
loop_
_entity_poly.entity_id
_entity_poly.type
_entity_poly.pdbx_seq_one_letter_code
_entity_poly.pdbx_strand_id
1 'polypeptide(L)'
;MGIRKIGCLLAVCLMVFMSRAYAENMQFVDANGSTGYYVDTDSISSDQVVENDVQKTLWTARVAVIRADLNRRYIYLMQFDPDKRMYQIFASEVQRYDTKDVLQSSDQAEPPRPYLVTSPMNEIVQFIMTAKSSSTE
;
A
#
# COMPACT_ATOMS: atom_id res chain seq x y z
N MET A 1 5.22 -11.63 -47.46
CA MET A 1 4.22 -10.72 -46.84
C MET A 1 3.96 -11.15 -45.39
N GLY A 2 4.92 -10.94 -44.46
CA GLY A 2 4.82 -11.55 -43.11
C GLY A 2 5.52 -10.78 -41.98
N ILE A 3 6.66 -10.14 -42.24
CA ILE A 3 7.45 -9.46 -41.19
C ILE A 3 6.77 -8.17 -40.70
N ARG A 4 6.11 -7.41 -41.59
CA ARG A 4 5.43 -6.15 -41.23
C ARG A 4 4.21 -6.36 -40.31
N LYS A 5 3.50 -7.48 -40.47
CA LYS A 5 2.32 -7.81 -39.65
C LYS A 5 2.71 -8.29 -38.24
N ILE A 6 3.80 -9.06 -38.14
CA ILE A 6 4.34 -9.53 -36.86
C ILE A 6 4.90 -8.36 -36.05
N GLY A 7 5.62 -7.42 -36.69
CA GLY A 7 6.12 -6.21 -36.02
C GLY A 7 5.01 -5.32 -35.47
N CYS A 8 3.92 -5.13 -36.21
CA CYS A 8 2.74 -4.39 -35.71
C CYS A 8 2.06 -5.10 -34.55
N LEU A 9 1.92 -6.43 -34.61
CA LEU A 9 1.29 -7.21 -33.53
C LEU A 9 2.13 -7.15 -32.24
N LEU A 10 3.46 -7.22 -32.35
CA LEU A 10 4.37 -7.10 -31.21
C LEU A 10 4.31 -5.68 -30.59
N ALA A 11 4.30 -4.64 -31.42
CA ALA A 11 4.18 -3.25 -30.95
C ALA A 11 2.85 -2.98 -30.25
N VAL A 12 1.74 -3.54 -30.76
CA VAL A 12 0.43 -3.45 -30.11
C VAL A 12 0.43 -4.21 -28.77
N CYS A 13 1.01 -5.41 -28.70
CA CYS A 13 1.16 -6.12 -27.44
C CYS A 13 1.98 -5.32 -26.41
N LEU A 14 3.11 -4.72 -26.81
CA LEU A 14 3.92 -3.86 -25.93
C LEU A 14 3.14 -2.62 -25.45
N MET A 15 2.33 -1.99 -26.31
CA MET A 15 1.49 -0.85 -25.92
C MET A 15 0.34 -1.24 -24.96
N VAL A 16 -0.23 -2.44 -25.12
CA VAL A 16 -1.25 -3.00 -24.21
C VAL A 16 -0.65 -3.37 -22.84
N PHE A 17 0.62 -3.77 -22.79
CA PHE A 17 1.31 -4.03 -21.52
C PHE A 17 1.72 -2.73 -20.79
N MET A 18 2.07 -1.67 -21.51
CA MET A 18 2.46 -0.37 -20.92
C MET A 18 1.28 0.44 -20.35
N SER A 19 0.04 0.12 -20.75
CA SER A 19 -1.17 0.87 -20.38
C SER A 19 -1.90 0.30 -19.16
N ARG A 20 -1.27 -0.62 -18.40
CA ARG A 20 -1.81 -1.01 -17.10
C ARG A 20 -1.54 0.09 -16.07
N ALA A 21 -2.31 1.17 -16.14
CA ALA A 21 -2.61 1.97 -14.97
C ALA A 21 -3.43 1.06 -14.03
N TYR A 22 -2.76 0.35 -13.13
CA TYR A 22 -3.46 -0.31 -12.04
C TYR A 22 -4.16 0.80 -11.24
N ALA A 23 -5.49 0.80 -11.28
CA ALA A 23 -6.26 1.64 -10.40
C ALA A 23 -6.04 1.11 -8.97
N GLU A 24 -5.50 1.96 -8.12
CA GLU A 24 -5.41 1.69 -6.68
C GLU A 24 -6.81 1.47 -6.10
N ASN A 25 -6.97 0.48 -5.21
CA ASN A 25 -8.23 0.20 -4.54
C ASN A 25 -8.17 0.73 -3.10
N MET A 26 -8.09 2.06 -3.01
CA MET A 26 -7.95 2.78 -1.74
C MET A 26 -9.28 2.80 -0.98
N GLN A 27 -9.38 2.01 0.08
CA GLN A 27 -10.52 1.97 1.00
C GLN A 27 -10.26 2.85 2.21
N PHE A 28 -11.28 3.61 2.63
CA PHE A 28 -11.21 4.45 3.83
C PHE A 28 -11.19 3.58 5.09
N VAL A 29 -10.32 3.93 6.05
CA VAL A 29 -10.19 3.24 7.34
C VAL A 29 -10.62 4.13 8.49
N ASP A 30 -9.97 5.28 8.65
CA ASP A 30 -10.16 6.17 9.80
C ASP A 30 -9.83 7.61 9.42
N ALA A 31 -10.23 8.58 10.25
CA ALA A 31 -9.84 9.97 10.12
C ALA A 31 -9.59 10.63 11.48
N ASN A 32 -8.58 11.49 11.53
CA ASN A 32 -8.31 12.36 12.66
C ASN A 32 -8.12 13.81 12.20
N GLY A 33 -9.10 14.66 12.54
CA GLY A 33 -9.16 16.04 12.07
C GLY A 33 -9.23 16.11 10.55
N SER A 34 -8.29 16.82 9.92
CA SER A 34 -8.17 16.93 8.45
C SER A 34 -7.36 15.80 7.80
N THR A 35 -6.98 14.78 8.57
CA THR A 35 -6.17 13.65 8.10
C THR A 35 -7.03 12.42 7.90
N GLY A 36 -7.11 11.90 6.67
CA GLY A 36 -7.75 10.63 6.36
C GLY A 36 -6.74 9.51 6.15
N TYR A 37 -7.08 8.29 6.57
CA TYR A 37 -6.25 7.10 6.44
C TYR A 37 -6.95 6.08 5.54
N TYR A 38 -6.22 5.59 4.54
CA TYR A 38 -6.73 4.69 3.53
C TYR A 38 -5.77 3.52 3.33
N VAL A 39 -6.29 2.36 2.95
CA VAL A 39 -5.51 1.16 2.62
C VAL A 39 -5.85 0.75 1.20
N ASP A 40 -4.83 0.49 0.39
CA ASP A 40 -4.99 -0.13 -0.92
C ASP A 40 -5.23 -1.64 -0.73
N THR A 41 -6.47 -2.08 -0.82
CA THR A 41 -6.84 -3.47 -0.52
C THR A 41 -6.24 -4.47 -1.50
N ASP A 42 -5.94 -4.04 -2.73
CA ASP A 42 -5.32 -4.90 -3.74
C ASP A 42 -3.83 -5.15 -3.45
N SER A 43 -3.24 -4.33 -2.58
CA SER A 43 -1.84 -4.47 -2.15
C SER A 43 -1.65 -5.31 -0.88
N ILE A 44 -2.74 -5.75 -0.24
CA ILE A 44 -2.66 -6.51 1.02
C ILE A 44 -2.08 -7.89 0.76
N SER A 45 -0.96 -8.20 1.41
CA SER A 45 -0.35 -9.53 1.46
C SER A 45 0.01 -9.91 2.90
N SER A 46 0.21 -11.21 3.11
CA SER A 46 0.59 -11.77 4.41
C SER A 46 1.72 -12.77 4.25
N ASP A 47 2.71 -12.69 5.13
CA ASP A 47 3.83 -13.62 5.19
C ASP A 47 3.86 -14.34 6.54
N GLN A 48 4.01 -15.66 6.52
CA GLN A 48 4.23 -16.45 7.72
C GLN A 48 5.72 -16.49 8.03
N VAL A 49 6.11 -16.03 9.21
CA VAL A 49 7.51 -15.98 9.65
C VAL A 49 7.65 -16.71 10.97
N VAL A 50 8.72 -17.49 11.12
CA VAL A 50 9.07 -18.13 12.40
C VAL A 50 10.12 -17.26 13.08
N GLU A 51 9.81 -16.75 14.26
CA GLU A 51 10.73 -15.99 15.10
C GLU A 51 10.75 -16.61 16.50
N ASN A 52 11.93 -17.03 16.98
CA ASN A 52 12.10 -17.71 18.27
C ASN A 52 11.17 -18.92 18.44
N ASP A 53 11.10 -19.80 17.42
CA ASP A 53 10.23 -20.98 17.38
C ASP A 53 8.71 -20.70 17.46
N VAL A 54 8.30 -19.43 17.36
CA VAL A 54 6.90 -19.03 17.30
C VAL A 54 6.57 -18.60 15.88
N GLN A 55 5.55 -19.24 15.27
CA GLN A 55 5.00 -18.81 13.99
C GLN A 55 4.14 -17.56 14.20
N LYS A 56 4.39 -16.52 13.40
CA LYS A 56 3.61 -15.28 13.37
C LYS A 56 3.31 -14.85 11.94
N THR A 57 2.28 -14.01 11.80
CA THR A 57 1.88 -13.45 10.51
C THR A 57 2.29 -11.99 10.43
N LEU A 58 3.10 -11.65 9.43
CA LEU A 58 3.36 -10.27 9.05
C LEU A 58 2.42 -9.86 7.93
N TRP A 59 1.95 -8.62 7.98
CA TRP A 59 1.02 -8.08 6.98
C TRP A 59 1.69 -6.94 6.23
N THR A 60 1.61 -6.95 4.91
CA THR A 60 2.16 -5.88 4.06
C THR A 60 1.03 -5.23 3.28
N ALA A 61 1.01 -3.90 3.23
CA ALA A 61 0.04 -3.13 2.46
C ALA A 61 0.58 -1.75 2.08
N ARG A 62 0.01 -1.15 1.04
CA ARG A 62 0.12 0.29 0.78
C ARG A 62 -0.94 1.04 1.58
N VAL A 63 -0.49 2.04 2.33
CA VAL A 63 -1.32 2.93 3.13
C VAL A 63 -1.20 4.34 2.58
N ALA A 64 -2.32 5.01 2.36
CA ALA A 64 -2.35 6.42 2.03
C ALA A 64 -2.81 7.25 3.24
N VAL A 65 -2.03 8.26 3.60
CA VAL A 65 -2.40 9.30 4.57
C VAL A 65 -2.67 10.59 3.80
N ILE A 66 -3.89 11.09 3.88
CA ILE A 66 -4.35 12.23 3.09
C ILE A 66 -4.52 13.43 4.01
N ARG A 67 -3.74 14.47 3.74
CA ARG A 67 -3.85 15.80 4.34
C ARG A 67 -4.45 16.73 3.30
N ALA A 68 -5.78 16.70 3.17
CA ALA A 68 -6.50 17.48 2.18
C ALA A 68 -6.30 18.99 2.38
N ASP A 69 -6.21 19.43 3.64
CA ASP A 69 -5.92 20.81 4.03
C ASP A 69 -4.55 21.31 3.54
N LEU A 70 -3.60 20.40 3.32
CA LEU A 70 -2.26 20.73 2.79
C LEU A 70 -2.13 20.44 1.30
N ASN A 71 -3.18 19.93 0.65
CA ASN A 71 -3.10 19.32 -0.67
C ASN A 71 -1.93 18.32 -0.74
N ARG A 72 -1.85 17.41 0.25
CA ARG A 72 -0.82 16.38 0.34
C ARG A 72 -1.41 15.00 0.50
N ARG A 73 -0.83 14.05 -0.22
CA ARG A 73 -1.12 12.62 -0.13
C ARG A 73 0.20 11.89 0.08
N TYR A 74 0.31 11.18 1.19
CA TYR A 74 1.47 10.37 1.53
C TYR A 74 1.11 8.91 1.30
N ILE A 75 1.87 8.19 0.47
CA ILE A 75 1.68 6.76 0.21
C ILE A 75 2.88 6.03 0.81
N TYR A 76 2.61 5.02 1.62
CA TYR A 76 3.63 4.23 2.29
C TYR A 76 3.45 2.75 1.95
N LEU A 77 4.51 2.08 1.53
CA LEU A 77 4.58 0.62 1.58
C LEU A 77 4.99 0.22 2.99
N MET A 78 4.11 -0.47 3.70
CA MET A 78 4.28 -0.77 5.12
C MET A 78 4.16 -2.26 5.38
N GLN A 79 4.96 -2.75 6.33
CA GLN A 79 4.77 -4.06 6.94
C GLN A 79 4.37 -3.87 8.41
N PHE A 80 3.50 -4.75 8.89
CA PHE A 80 2.94 -4.74 10.23
C PHE A 80 3.22 -6.06 10.91
N ASP A 81 3.64 -5.96 12.18
CA ASP A 81 3.71 -7.06 13.14
C ASP A 81 2.65 -6.77 14.22
N PRO A 82 1.43 -7.32 14.09
CA PRO A 82 0.35 -7.09 15.05
C PRO A 82 0.69 -7.55 16.46
N ASP A 83 1.40 -8.67 16.59
CA ASP A 83 1.75 -9.28 17.87
C ASP A 83 2.68 -8.36 18.69
N LYS A 84 3.63 -7.70 18.01
CA LYS A 84 4.54 -6.73 18.65
C LYS A 84 4.02 -5.29 18.67
N ARG A 85 2.91 -5.01 17.98
CA ARG A 85 2.42 -3.66 17.69
C ARG A 85 3.50 -2.76 17.08
N MET A 86 4.20 -3.31 16.09
CA MET A 86 5.24 -2.62 15.34
C MET A 86 4.84 -2.52 13.87
N TYR A 87 5.31 -1.47 13.22
CA TYR A 87 5.26 -1.33 11.77
C TYR A 87 6.60 -0.86 11.22
N GLN A 88 6.85 -1.12 9.95
CA GLN A 88 8.03 -0.65 9.24
C GLN A 88 7.62 -0.08 7.89
N ILE A 89 8.18 1.08 7.54
CA ILE A 89 7.99 1.71 6.22
C ILE A 89 9.14 1.25 5.32
N PHE A 90 8.83 0.63 4.20
CA PHE A 90 9.81 0.16 3.21
C PHE A 90 10.00 1.14 2.05
N ALA A 91 8.93 1.84 1.67
CA ALA A 91 8.96 2.86 0.65
C ALA A 91 7.93 3.95 0.96
N SER A 92 8.16 5.15 0.45
CA SER A 92 7.27 6.29 0.62
C SER A 92 7.20 7.14 -0.64
N GLU A 93 6.05 7.73 -0.87
CA GLU A 93 5.81 8.71 -1.92
C GLU A 93 4.95 9.84 -1.38
N VAL A 94 5.34 11.08 -1.67
CA VAL A 94 4.56 12.28 -1.38
C VAL A 94 4.03 12.81 -2.69
N GLN A 95 2.72 12.87 -2.81
CA GLN A 95 1.99 13.40 -3.96
C GLN A 95 1.24 14.68 -3.59
N ARG A 96 0.97 15.52 -4.58
CA ARG A 96 -0.17 16.45 -4.51
C ARG A 96 -1.46 15.66 -4.44
N TYR A 97 -2.38 16.02 -3.56
CA TYR A 97 -3.61 15.26 -3.38
C TYR A 97 -4.54 15.39 -4.60
N ASP A 98 -4.65 16.59 -5.17
CA ASP A 98 -5.53 16.89 -6.30
C ASP A 98 -5.03 16.34 -7.65
N THR A 99 -3.73 16.53 -7.96
CA THR A 99 -3.17 16.15 -9.26
C THR A 99 -2.47 14.78 -9.24
N LYS A 100 -2.16 14.24 -8.06
CA LYS A 100 -1.30 13.07 -7.85
C LYS A 100 0.12 13.23 -8.37
N ASP A 101 0.56 14.45 -8.67
CA ASP A 101 1.94 14.71 -9.06
C ASP A 101 2.88 14.31 -7.92
N VAL A 102 3.88 13.50 -8.26
CA VAL A 102 4.91 13.06 -7.32
C VAL A 102 5.82 14.23 -6.98
N LEU A 103 5.87 14.58 -5.69
CA LEU A 103 6.72 15.64 -5.14
C LEU A 103 8.04 15.07 -4.59
N GLN A 104 7.99 13.88 -4.01
CA GLN A 104 9.13 13.20 -3.40
C GLN A 104 8.85 11.70 -3.34
N SER A 105 9.89 10.88 -3.49
CA SER A 105 9.83 9.44 -3.24
C SER A 105 11.08 8.97 -2.51
N SER A 106 10.97 7.81 -1.84
CA SER A 106 12.08 7.11 -1.21
C SER A 106 11.78 5.62 -1.16
N ASP A 107 12.75 4.80 -1.57
CA ASP A 107 12.74 3.34 -1.42
C ASP A 107 13.64 2.87 -0.26
N GLN A 108 14.06 3.80 0.61
CA GLN A 108 14.86 3.47 1.77
C GLN A 108 13.95 2.99 2.91
N ALA A 109 14.19 1.76 3.36
CA ALA A 109 13.51 1.21 4.53
C ALA A 109 13.88 2.00 5.81
N GLU A 110 12.85 2.39 6.55
CA GLU A 110 12.98 3.03 7.85
C GLU A 110 13.12 1.99 8.98
N PRO A 111 13.66 2.36 10.15
CA PRO A 111 13.61 1.49 11.32
C PRO A 111 12.15 1.17 11.74
N PRO A 112 11.88 -0.03 12.30
CA PRO A 112 10.58 -0.36 12.85
C PRO A 112 10.14 0.62 13.95
N ARG A 113 8.85 0.95 13.98
CA ARG A 113 8.24 1.90 14.92
C ARG A 113 7.06 1.25 15.65
N PRO A 114 6.86 1.56 16.95
CA PRO A 114 5.70 1.10 17.69
C PRO A 114 4.45 1.89 17.28
N TYR A 115 3.28 1.27 17.45
CA TYR A 115 1.99 1.96 17.42
C TYR A 115 1.15 1.67 18.65
N LEU A 116 0.25 2.60 18.97
CA LEU A 116 -0.63 2.52 20.14
C LEU A 116 -2.01 1.97 19.74
N VAL A 117 -2.69 1.33 20.68
CA VAL A 117 -4.05 0.80 20.48
C VAL A 117 -5.08 1.88 20.16
N THR A 118 -4.82 3.13 20.55
CA THR A 118 -5.68 4.28 20.26
C THR A 118 -5.25 5.07 19.03
N SER A 119 -4.24 4.60 18.29
CA SER A 119 -3.74 5.29 17.10
C SER A 119 -4.46 4.86 15.83
N PRO A 120 -4.58 5.71 14.80
CA PRO A 120 -5.11 5.32 13.49
C PRO A 120 -4.36 4.13 12.86
N MET A 121 -3.11 3.90 13.25
CA MET A 121 -2.33 2.74 12.81
C MET A 121 -2.92 1.42 13.32
N ASN A 122 -3.49 1.40 14.52
CA ASN A 122 -4.18 0.22 15.04
C ASN A 122 -5.42 -0.09 14.18
N GLU A 123 -6.20 0.93 13.82
CA GLU A 123 -7.37 0.77 12.94
C GLU A 123 -6.97 0.25 11.56
N ILE A 124 -5.87 0.75 10.99
CA ILE A 124 -5.30 0.22 9.73
C ILE A 124 -4.99 -1.28 9.84
N VAL A 125 -4.34 -1.70 10.92
CA VAL A 125 -4.00 -3.12 11.12
C VAL A 125 -5.26 -3.98 11.26
N GLN A 126 -6.25 -3.55 12.05
CA GLN A 126 -7.51 -4.28 12.20
C GLN A 126 -8.28 -4.38 10.89
N PHE A 127 -8.32 -3.29 10.11
CA PHE A 127 -8.92 -3.27 8.78
C PHE A 127 -8.25 -4.29 7.85
N ILE A 128 -6.91 -4.29 7.77
CA ILE A 128 -6.15 -5.22 6.92
C ILE A 128 -6.44 -6.67 7.28
N MET A 129 -6.41 -7.01 8.58
CA MET A 129 -6.67 -8.36 9.07
C MET A 129 -8.09 -8.82 8.72
N THR A 130 -9.07 -7.93 8.86
CA THR A 130 -10.48 -8.21 8.55
C THR A 130 -10.72 -8.38 7.05
N ALA A 131 -10.16 -7.48 6.22
CA ALA A 131 -10.34 -7.49 4.77
C ALA A 131 -9.81 -8.79 4.13
N LYS A 132 -8.73 -9.36 4.68
CA LYS A 132 -8.20 -10.64 4.19
C LYS A 132 -9.08 -11.82 4.59
N SER A 133 -9.60 -11.84 5.83
CA SER A 133 -10.52 -12.89 6.27
C SER A 133 -11.75 -12.99 5.36
N SER A 134 -12.32 -11.87 4.93
CA SER A 134 -13.46 -11.85 3.99
C SER A 134 -13.13 -12.27 2.56
N SER A 135 -11.85 -12.28 2.16
CA SER A 135 -11.43 -12.69 0.81
C SER A 135 -11.25 -14.21 0.64
N THR A 136 -11.44 -14.98 1.71
CA THR A 136 -11.24 -16.44 1.74
C THR A 136 -12.57 -17.21 1.80
N GLU A 137 -13.71 -16.50 1.81
CA GLU A 137 -15.07 -17.05 1.65
C GLU A 137 -15.53 -16.95 0.19
#